data_AF-A0A6A9Q9K1-F1
#
_entry.id   AF-A0A6A9Q9K1-F1
#
_cell.length_a   1.000
_cell.length_b   1.000
_cell.length_c   1.000
_cell.angle_alpha   90.00
_cell.angle_beta   90.00
_cell.angle_gamma   90.00
#
_symmetry.space_group_name_H-M   'P 1'
#
loop_
_entity.id
_entity.type
_entity.pdbx_description
1 polymer ?
#
loop_
_entity_poly.entity_id
_entity_poly.type
_entity_poly.pdbx_seq_one_letter_code
_entity_poly.pdbx_strand_id
1 'polypeptide(L)'
;MRWLKKREIVIYFLLYRKFGYDVFNLGEALDVLKPFFSKKVSLSAIKYMQKIGLINKIDFLEYRLSNFDEYIYLMSIDYLKRRATLRHKIQ
;
A
#
# COMPACT_ATOMS: atom_id res chain seq x y z
N MET A 1 -5.24 0.63 -13.00
CA MET A 1 -5.04 0.24 -11.59
C MET A 1 -6.26 0.65 -10.77
N ARG A 2 -6.62 -0.10 -9.71
CA ARG A 2 -7.73 0.25 -8.81
C ARG A 2 -7.19 1.10 -7.66
N TRP A 3 -7.92 2.14 -7.27
CA TRP A 3 -7.63 2.91 -6.06
C TRP A 3 -7.66 2.04 -4.80
N LEU A 4 -6.80 2.40 -3.83
CA LEU A 4 -6.76 1.74 -2.53
C LEU A 4 -8.11 1.87 -1.80
N LYS A 5 -8.57 0.77 -1.22
CA LYS A 5 -9.71 0.75 -0.30
C LYS A 5 -9.29 1.28 1.06
N LYS A 6 -10.27 1.76 1.83
CA LYS A 6 -10.08 2.19 3.23
C LYS A 6 -9.27 1.20 4.07
N ARG A 7 -9.50 -0.10 3.90
CA ARG A 7 -8.78 -1.16 4.63
C ARG A 7 -7.28 -1.16 4.32
N GLU A 8 -6.91 -1.06 3.05
CA GLU A 8 -5.50 -1.07 2.64
C GLU A 8 -4.76 0.14 3.20
N ILE A 9 -5.40 1.32 3.15
CA ILE A 9 -4.88 2.57 3.71
C ILE A 9 -4.64 2.42 5.23
N VAL A 10 -5.63 1.91 5.98
CA VAL A 10 -5.49 1.76 7.44
C VAL A 10 -4.44 0.73 7.81
N ILE A 11 -4.36 -0.40 7.09
CA ILE A 11 -3.32 -1.40 7.34
C ILE A 11 -1.94 -0.82 7.06
N TYR A 12 -1.75 -0.16 5.91
CA TYR A 12 -0.48 0.51 5.60
C TYR A 12 -0.10 1.52 6.68
N PHE A 13 -1.04 2.35 7.12
CA PHE A 13 -0.82 3.33 8.18
C PHE A 13 -0.37 2.69 9.50
N LEU A 14 -1.01 1.58 9.92
CA LEU A 14 -0.63 0.87 11.14
C LEU A 14 0.78 0.27 11.04
N LEU A 15 1.12 -0.32 9.90
CA LEU A 15 2.45 -0.86 9.65
C LEU A 15 3.49 0.28 9.63
N TYR A 16 3.20 1.40 8.97
CA TYR A 16 4.09 2.56 8.91
C TYR A 16 4.32 3.17 10.30
N ARG A 17 3.26 3.28 11.11
CA ARG A 17 3.37 3.78 12.49
C ARG A 17 4.26 2.91 13.37
N LYS A 18 4.38 1.61 13.07
CA LYS A 18 5.22 0.68 13.84
C LYS A 18 6.63 0.55 13.30
N PHE A 19 6.79 0.41 11.99
CA PHE A 19 8.04 0.02 11.34
C PHE A 19 8.64 1.11 10.45
N GLY A 20 7.92 2.20 10.20
CA GLY A 20 8.36 3.22 9.25
C GLY A 20 8.64 2.61 7.87
N TYR A 21 9.84 2.86 7.35
CA TYR A 21 10.37 2.27 6.13
C TYR A 21 11.45 1.21 6.40
N ASP A 22 11.59 0.78 7.65
CA ASP A 22 12.51 -0.29 8.02
C ASP A 22 11.98 -1.65 7.55
N VAL A 23 12.87 -2.64 7.54
CA VAL A 23 12.51 -4.03 7.23
C VAL A 23 11.79 -4.62 8.43
N PHE A 24 10.70 -5.34 8.19
CA PHE A 24 9.92 -6.02 9.21
C PHE A 24 9.57 -7.44 8.77
N ASN A 25 9.39 -8.33 9.75
CA ASN A 25 8.97 -9.70 9.49
C ASN A 25 7.44 -9.81 9.35
N LEU A 26 6.96 -10.75 8.55
CA LEU A 26 5.52 -11.05 8.41
C LEU A 26 4.84 -11.33 9.77
N GLY A 27 5.50 -12.03 10.68
CA GLY A 27 4.99 -12.32 12.01
C GLY A 27 4.73 -11.04 12.82
N GLU A 28 5.70 -10.13 12.83
CA GLU A 28 5.59 -8.83 13.51
C GLU A 28 4.46 -7.99 12.92
N ALA A 29 4.33 -7.96 11.59
CA ALA A 29 3.22 -7.29 10.92
C ALA A 29 1.86 -7.89 11.33
N LEU A 30 1.76 -9.22 11.43
CA LEU A 30 0.54 -9.87 11.91
C LEU A 30 0.25 -9.54 13.39
N ASP A 31 1.28 -9.43 14.23
CA ASP A 31 1.12 -9.02 15.63
C ASP A 31 0.65 -7.58 15.80
N VAL A 32 1.06 -6.67 14.91
CA VAL A 32 0.52 -5.29 14.88
C VAL A 32 -0.94 -5.27 14.48
N LEU A 33 -1.33 -6.13 13.54
CA LEU A 33 -2.66 -6.10 12.94
C LEU A 33 -3.69 -6.95 13.71
N LYS A 34 -3.26 -7.93 14.51
CA LYS A 34 -4.14 -8.87 15.22
C LYS A 34 -5.24 -8.23 16.09
N PRO A 35 -5.06 -7.05 16.72
CA PRO A 35 -6.14 -6.46 17.52
C PRO A 35 -7.31 -5.95 16.67
N PHE A 36 -7.08 -5.72 15.37
CA PHE A 36 -8.04 -5.07 14.48
C PHE A 36 -8.53 -5.98 13.34
N PHE A 37 -7.72 -6.95 12.93
CA PHE A 37 -7.97 -7.78 11.77
C PHE A 37 -7.62 -9.25 12.03
N SER A 38 -8.40 -10.16 11.46
CA SER A 38 -8.06 -11.58 11.48
C SER A 38 -6.82 -11.84 10.62
N LYS A 39 -6.06 -12.90 10.96
CA LYS A 39 -4.87 -13.33 10.21
C LYS A 39 -5.14 -13.45 8.71
N LYS A 40 -6.31 -14.01 8.32
CA LYS A 40 -6.72 -14.15 6.92
C LYS A 40 -6.84 -12.78 6.22
N VAL A 41 -7.45 -11.80 6.88
CA VAL A 41 -7.63 -10.45 6.34
C VAL A 41 -6.28 -9.75 6.19
N SER A 42 -5.43 -9.81 7.22
CA SER A 42 -4.09 -9.21 7.22
C SER A 42 -3.22 -9.78 6.10
N LEU A 43 -3.16 -11.11 5.97
CA LEU A 43 -2.40 -11.77 4.91
C LEU A 43 -2.91 -11.41 3.51
N SER A 44 -4.23 -11.39 3.33
CA SER A 44 -4.81 -11.02 2.02
C SER A 44 -4.50 -9.57 1.65
N ALA A 45 -4.53 -8.66 2.61
CA ALA A 45 -4.19 -7.25 2.39
C ALA A 45 -2.70 -7.06 2.11
N ILE A 46 -1.82 -7.68 2.89
CA ILE A 46 -0.36 -7.62 2.68
C ILE A 46 -0.01 -8.18 1.30
N LYS A 47 -0.55 -9.34 0.93
CA LYS A 47 -0.32 -9.96 -0.39
C LYS A 47 -0.82 -9.07 -1.54
N TYR A 48 -1.96 -8.41 -1.36
CA TYR A 48 -2.47 -7.45 -2.36
C TYR A 48 -1.58 -6.22 -2.47
N MET A 49 -1.21 -5.62 -1.34
CA MET A 49 -0.31 -4.46 -1.29
C MET A 49 1.09 -4.79 -1.83
N GLN A 50 1.53 -6.05 -1.68
CA GLN A 50 2.72 -6.57 -2.32
C GLN A 50 2.58 -6.59 -3.85
N LYS A 51 1.47 -7.14 -4.35
CA LYS A 51 1.20 -7.23 -5.79
C LYS A 51 1.19 -5.85 -6.46
N ILE A 52 0.70 -4.82 -5.78
CA ILE A 52 0.62 -3.46 -6.33
C ILE A 52 1.88 -2.63 -6.07
N GLY A 53 2.87 -3.14 -5.33
CA GLY A 53 4.13 -2.44 -5.06
C GLY A 53 4.08 -1.43 -3.91
N LEU A 54 3.05 -1.46 -3.06
CA LEU A 54 2.96 -0.64 -1.85
C LEU A 54 3.74 -1.26 -0.66
N ILE A 55 3.93 -2.58 -0.69
CA ILE A 55 4.81 -3.33 0.20
C ILE A 55 5.77 -4.13 -0.66
N ASN A 56 7.08 -4.02 -0.42
CA ASN A 56 8.07 -4.80 -1.15
C ASN A 56 8.51 -5.99 -0.30
N LYS A 57 8.58 -7.16 -0.92
CA LYS A 57 9.15 -8.36 -0.31
C LYS A 57 10.66 -8.32 -0.54
N ILE A 58 11.43 -8.29 0.55
CA ILE A 58 12.91 -8.24 0.52
C ILE A 58 13.47 -9.66 0.52
N ASP A 59 12.92 -10.52 1.38
CA ASP A 59 13.27 -11.94 1.48
C ASP A 59 12.03 -12.79 1.85
N PHE A 60 12.18 -14.08 2.15
CA PHE A 60 11.10 -15.05 2.33
C PHE A 60 9.99 -14.57 3.28
N LEU A 61 10.37 -14.00 4.44
CA LEU A 61 9.45 -13.44 5.44
C LEU A 61 9.68 -11.95 5.73
N GLU A 62 10.56 -11.29 4.98
CA GLU A 62 10.96 -9.92 5.22
C GLU A 62 10.32 -8.97 4.21
N TYR A 63 9.76 -7.89 4.71
CA TYR A 63 9.02 -6.91 3.94
C TYR A 63 9.45 -5.49 4.30
N ARG A 64 9.23 -4.56 3.38
CA ARG A 64 9.44 -3.13 3.57
C ARG A 64 8.29 -2.35 2.95
N LEU A 65 7.87 -1.25 3.57
CA LEU A 65 6.88 -0.35 2.96
C LEU A 65 7.51 0.52 1.86
N SER A 66 6.79 0.74 0.78
CA SER A 66 7.11 1.79 -0.20
C SER A 66 6.69 3.16 0.35
N ASN A 67 7.33 4.23 -0.11
CA ASN A 67 6.89 5.60 0.19
C ASN A 67 5.45 5.81 -0.32
N PHE A 68 4.55 6.21 0.58
CA PHE A 68 3.13 6.34 0.25
C PHE A 68 2.86 7.45 -0.76
N ASP A 69 3.52 8.60 -0.58
CA ASP A 69 3.29 9.78 -1.42
C ASP A 69 3.75 9.53 -2.85
N GLU A 70 4.91 8.90 -3.01
CA GLU A 70 5.43 8.47 -4.32
C GLU A 70 4.51 7.43 -4.97
N TYR A 71 4.03 6.45 -4.19
CA TYR A 71 3.09 5.44 -4.69
C TYR A 71 1.79 6.08 -5.20
N ILE A 72 1.19 7.00 -4.42
CA ILE A 72 -0.03 7.71 -4.82
C ILE A 72 0.23 8.58 -6.05
N TYR A 73 1.36 9.28 -6.10
CA TYR A 73 1.75 10.08 -7.26
C TYR A 73 1.77 9.21 -8.52
N LEU A 74 2.54 8.12 -8.53
CA LEU A 74 2.65 7.21 -9.67
C LEU A 74 1.29 6.62 -10.09
N MET A 75 0.47 6.20 -9.12
CA MET A 75 -0.87 5.68 -9.39
C MET A 75 -1.82 6.75 -9.97
N SER A 76 -1.58 8.02 -9.67
CA SER A 76 -2.41 9.13 -10.12
C SER A 76 -2.02 9.68 -11.50
N ILE A 77 -0.80 9.43 -12.00
CA ILE A 77 -0.28 10.03 -13.24
C ILE A 77 -1.23 9.82 -14.42
N ASP A 78 -1.67 8.58 -14.67
CA ASP A 78 -2.55 8.29 -15.82
C ASP A 78 -3.91 8.99 -15.70
N TYR A 79 -4.43 9.04 -14.48
CA TYR A 79 -5.66 9.76 -14.18
C TYR A 79 -5.49 11.27 -14.46
N LEU A 80 -4.39 11.86 -13.98
CA LEU A 80 -4.09 13.28 -14.15
C LEU A 80 -3.86 13.63 -15.64
N LYS A 81 -3.10 12.82 -16.38
CA LYS A 81 -2.90 12.97 -17.83
C LYS A 81 -4.22 12.99 -18.58
N ARG A 82 -5.11 12.03 -18.29
CA ARG A 82 -6.44 11.97 -18.90
C ARG A 82 -7.26 13.24 -18.62
N ARG A 83 -7.21 13.75 -17.38
CA ARG A 83 -7.92 14.98 -17.01
C ARG A 83 -7.33 16.22 -17.69
N ALA A 84 -6.02 16.30 -17.83
CA ALA A 84 -5.35 17.38 -18.54
C ALA A 84 -5.78 17.44 -20.01
N THR A 85 -5.75 16.31 -20.73
CA THR A 85 -6.19 16.25 -22.14
C THR A 85 -7.65 16.65 -22.32
N LEU A 86 -8.55 16.23 -21.41
CA LEU A 86 -9.95 16.65 -21.47
C LEU A 86 -10.11 18.17 -21.31
N ARG A 87 -9.33 18.80 -20.42
CA ARG A 87 -9.35 20.25 -20.25
C ARG A 87 -8.90 20.99 -21.51
N HIS A 88 -7.85 20.48 -22.19
CA HIS A 88 -7.35 21.07 -23.44
C HIS A 88 -8.26 20.86 -24.65
N LYS A 89 -9.22 19.91 -24.61
CA LYS A 89 -10.22 19.71 -25.67
C LYS A 89 -11.49 20.57 -25.49
N ILE A 90 -11.71 21.09 -24.29
CA ILE A 90 -12.89 21.89 -23.93
C ILE A 90 -12.62 23.40 -24.04
N GLN A 91 -11.35 23.81 -24.01
CA GLN A 91 -10.89 25.16 -24.34
C GLN A 91 -10.56 25.25 -25.83
#